data_AF-A0A0A0KW38-F1
#
_entry.id   AF-A0A0A0KW38-F1
#
_cell.length_a   1.000
_cell.length_b   1.000
_cell.length_c   1.000
_cell.angle_alpha   90.00
_cell.angle_beta   90.00
_cell.angle_gamma   90.00
#
_symmetry.space_group_name_H-M   'P 1'
#
loop_
_entity.id
_entity.type
_entity.pdbx_description
1 polymer ?
#
loop_
_entity_poly.entity_id
_entity_poly.type
_entity_poly.pdbx_seq_one_letter_code
_entity_poly.pdbx_strand_id
1 'polypeptide(L)'
;MRWVEEMGSYVKSIDKQHLVGIGMEGFYGDSSPNKIKANPGSFKFGTDFVTNNLNKAIDFATIHVYPDAWLPGKSEATRMAFLEEWMALHWMDSKNILKKPLILEEFGKSIRGQNQTFSVRDSDAFLSKVYSIIYNLARKGATMAGGLVWQVMAEGMESYYDGYEIVLSQNPSTNTIITKQSNKMAALNTRTQHHLRSSY
;
A
#
# COMPACT_ATOMS: atom_id res chain seq x y z
N MET A 1 -7.43 10.49 17.52
CA MET A 1 -8.36 11.33 16.72
C MET A 1 -9.79 10.89 17.02
N ARG A 2 -10.66 11.77 17.54
CA ARG A 2 -12.04 11.43 17.96
C ARG A 2 -12.93 11.02 16.77
N TRP A 3 -12.71 11.61 15.60
CA TRP A 3 -13.50 11.36 14.40
C TRP A 3 -13.44 9.90 13.93
N VAL A 4 -12.26 9.27 13.94
CA VAL A 4 -12.11 7.85 13.52
C VAL A 4 -12.90 6.92 14.42
N GLU A 5 -12.92 7.18 15.73
CA GLU A 5 -13.69 6.39 16.69
C GLU A 5 -15.19 6.52 16.49
N GLU A 6 -15.67 7.77 16.34
CA GLU A 6 -17.07 8.09 16.13
C GLU A 6 -17.59 7.45 14.84
N MET A 7 -16.93 7.72 13.70
CA MET A 7 -17.40 7.27 12.40
C MET A 7 -17.19 5.77 12.20
N GLY A 8 -16.08 5.21 12.68
CA GLY A 8 -15.88 3.76 12.65
C GLY A 8 -16.95 3.02 13.43
N SER A 9 -17.26 3.48 14.65
CA SER A 9 -18.32 2.87 15.47
C SER A 9 -19.70 3.03 14.85
N TYR A 10 -19.96 4.19 14.22
CA TYR A 10 -21.22 4.44 13.52
C TYR A 10 -21.42 3.49 12.33
N VAL A 11 -20.41 3.36 11.45
CA VAL A 11 -20.46 2.41 10.32
C VAL A 11 -20.71 0.99 10.83
N LYS A 12 -19.98 0.55 11.87
CA LYS A 12 -20.16 -0.77 12.47
C LYS A 12 -21.52 -0.98 13.15
N SER A 13 -22.19 0.10 13.56
CA SER A 13 -23.54 0.01 14.12
C SER A 13 -24.60 -0.31 13.06
N ILE A 14 -24.36 0.13 11.82
CA ILE A 14 -25.22 -0.12 10.66
C ILE A 14 -24.87 -1.48 10.03
N ASP A 15 -23.58 -1.76 9.86
CA ASP A 15 -23.09 -2.96 9.20
C ASP A 15 -22.02 -3.68 10.04
N LYS A 16 -22.37 -4.87 10.52
CA LYS A 16 -21.49 -5.74 11.32
C LYS A 16 -20.81 -6.84 10.50
N GLN A 17 -21.15 -6.98 9.22
CA GLN A 17 -20.66 -8.06 8.35
C GLN A 17 -19.41 -7.65 7.58
N HIS A 18 -19.30 -6.37 7.21
CA HIS A 18 -18.17 -5.88 6.41
C HIS A 18 -17.01 -5.36 7.27
N LEU A 19 -15.79 -5.49 6.73
CA LEU A 19 -14.58 -4.90 7.31
C LEU A 19 -14.57 -3.38 7.07
N VAL A 20 -13.96 -2.64 7.99
CA VAL A 20 -13.82 -1.18 7.94
C VAL A 20 -12.34 -0.81 7.99
N GLY A 21 -11.88 -0.09 6.97
CA GLY A 21 -10.59 0.61 6.94
C GLY A 21 -10.79 2.12 6.99
N ILE A 22 -9.72 2.88 7.23
CA ILE A 22 -9.79 4.34 7.33
C ILE A 22 -9.52 5.02 5.96
N GLY A 23 -8.69 4.41 5.11
CA GLY A 23 -8.24 5.01 3.85
C GLY A 23 -7.09 6.01 4.03
N MET A 24 -6.18 5.75 4.97
CA MET A 24 -5.08 6.68 5.27
C MET A 24 -3.84 6.37 4.44
N GLU A 25 -3.15 7.44 4.01
CA GLU A 25 -1.84 7.32 3.35
C GLU A 25 -0.77 6.67 4.24
N GLY A 26 -0.92 6.77 5.57
CA GLY A 26 -0.06 6.08 6.54
C GLY A 26 0.81 6.97 7.42
N PHE A 27 0.66 8.29 7.38
CA PHE A 27 1.59 9.17 8.11
C PHE A 27 1.62 8.93 9.63
N TYR A 28 2.84 8.92 10.18
CA TYR A 28 3.08 8.87 11.61
C TYR A 28 2.78 10.22 12.28
N GLY A 29 2.21 10.16 13.49
CA GLY A 29 1.88 11.33 14.31
C GLY A 29 2.59 11.31 15.67
N ASP A 30 2.00 12.02 16.63
CA ASP A 30 2.55 12.24 17.96
C ASP A 30 2.75 10.98 18.79
N SER A 31 2.04 9.89 18.48
CA SER A 31 2.22 8.62 19.18
C SER A 31 3.55 7.93 18.86
N SER A 32 4.19 8.32 17.75
CA SER A 32 5.41 7.71 17.24
C SER A 32 6.43 8.76 16.82
N PRO A 33 6.89 9.63 17.74
CA PRO A 33 7.66 10.82 17.40
C PRO A 33 8.97 10.48 16.67
N ASN A 34 9.62 9.37 17.04
CA ASN A 34 10.85 8.89 16.40
C ASN A 34 10.65 8.41 14.96
N LYS A 35 9.41 8.16 14.52
CA LYS A 35 9.06 7.71 13.17
C LYS A 35 8.54 8.82 12.27
N ILE A 36 8.29 10.03 12.80
CA ILE A 36 7.91 11.20 11.98
C ILE A 36 8.95 11.47 10.88
N LYS A 37 10.23 11.21 11.16
CA LYS A 37 11.31 11.32 10.16
C LYS A 37 11.14 10.44 8.92
N ALA A 38 10.33 9.38 9.02
CA ALA A 38 10.02 8.49 7.91
C ALA A 38 8.84 9.01 7.06
N ASN A 39 8.10 10.03 7.52
CA ASN A 39 7.10 10.69 6.69
C ASN A 39 7.79 11.53 5.59
N PRO A 40 7.12 11.76 4.45
CA PRO A 40 7.59 12.71 3.44
C PRO A 40 7.91 14.08 4.06
N GLY A 41 9.13 14.56 3.81
CA GLY A 41 9.60 15.84 4.36
C GLY A 41 9.74 15.87 5.89
N SER A 42 9.60 14.74 6.58
CA SER A 42 9.54 14.67 8.05
C SER A 42 8.40 15.50 8.67
N PHE A 43 7.29 15.66 7.95
CA PHE A 43 6.13 16.43 8.40
C PHE A 43 5.06 15.56 9.08
N LYS A 44 4.16 16.22 9.82
CA LYS A 44 2.91 15.64 10.30
C LYS A 44 1.76 16.13 9.41
N PHE A 45 0.77 15.28 9.20
CA PHE A 45 -0.34 15.54 8.27
C PHE A 45 -1.71 15.50 8.96
N GLY A 46 -1.74 15.59 10.29
CA GLY A 46 -2.98 15.53 11.09
C GLY A 46 -3.52 14.12 11.33
N THR A 47 -2.93 13.10 10.69
CA THR A 47 -3.20 11.67 10.96
C THR A 47 -2.14 11.06 11.87
N ASP A 48 -2.46 9.91 12.45
CA ASP A 48 -1.51 9.12 13.23
C ASP A 48 -1.76 7.64 12.98
N PHE A 49 -0.91 7.02 12.15
CA PHE A 49 -1.05 5.63 11.71
C PHE A 49 -1.30 4.65 12.86
N VAL A 50 -0.55 4.77 13.96
CA VAL A 50 -0.63 3.80 15.06
C VAL A 50 -1.93 3.98 15.83
N THR A 51 -2.19 5.17 16.38
CA THR A 51 -3.35 5.37 17.26
C THR A 51 -4.67 5.32 16.52
N ASN A 52 -4.70 5.74 15.25
CA ASN A 52 -5.93 5.70 14.45
C ASN A 52 -6.29 4.26 14.12
N ASN A 53 -5.31 3.42 13.72
CA ASN A 53 -5.56 2.01 13.45
C ASN A 53 -5.63 1.12 14.70
N LEU A 54 -5.27 1.59 15.89
CA LEU A 54 -5.54 0.87 17.15
C LEU A 54 -7.03 0.90 17.53
N ASN A 55 -7.83 1.79 16.93
CA ASN A 55 -9.26 1.86 17.18
C ASN A 55 -9.96 0.51 16.91
N LYS A 56 -10.82 0.06 17.82
CA LYS A 56 -11.48 -1.25 17.74
C LYS A 56 -12.47 -1.37 16.57
N ALA A 57 -12.99 -0.27 16.05
CA ALA A 57 -13.89 -0.27 14.91
C ALA A 57 -13.18 -0.46 13.56
N ILE A 58 -11.85 -0.35 13.54
CA ILE A 58 -11.04 -0.49 12.33
C ILE A 58 -10.46 -1.90 12.27
N ASP A 59 -10.66 -2.62 11.18
CA ASP A 59 -10.29 -4.04 11.08
C ASP A 59 -8.92 -4.25 10.41
N PHE A 60 -8.53 -3.36 9.51
CA PHE A 60 -7.25 -3.41 8.80
C PHE A 60 -6.68 -2.00 8.62
N ALA A 61 -5.36 -1.93 8.49
CA ALA A 61 -4.64 -0.70 8.22
C ALA A 61 -4.32 -0.58 6.73
N THR A 62 -4.30 0.64 6.22
CA THR A 62 -3.87 0.95 4.87
C THR A 62 -2.68 1.90 4.90
N ILE A 63 -1.86 1.81 3.86
CA ILE A 63 -0.83 2.79 3.51
C ILE A 63 -0.88 3.05 2.02
N HIS A 64 -0.48 4.25 1.62
CA HIS A 64 -0.25 4.64 0.23
C HIS A 64 1.25 4.93 0.05
N VAL A 65 1.74 4.95 -1.20
CA VAL A 65 3.10 5.40 -1.47
C VAL A 65 3.26 5.98 -2.88
N TYR A 66 3.66 7.24 -2.94
CA TYR A 66 3.90 7.97 -4.19
C TYR A 66 5.25 8.68 -4.19
N PRO A 67 6.38 7.96 -4.32
CA PRO A 67 7.71 8.56 -4.16
C PRO A 67 8.00 9.69 -5.16
N ASP A 68 7.45 9.61 -6.39
CA ASP A 68 7.62 10.66 -7.39
C ASP A 68 6.95 11.98 -6.98
N ALA A 69 5.76 11.91 -6.36
CA ALA A 69 5.01 13.07 -5.90
C ALA A 69 5.52 13.59 -4.54
N TRP A 70 5.86 12.69 -3.63
CA TRP A 70 6.25 13.01 -2.26
C TRP A 70 7.71 13.48 -2.13
N LEU A 71 8.56 13.08 -3.07
CA LEU A 71 10.00 13.40 -3.07
C LEU A 71 10.42 14.08 -4.39
N PRO A 72 9.87 15.25 -4.72
CA PRO A 72 10.19 15.96 -5.94
C PRO A 72 11.69 16.31 -5.98
N GLY A 73 12.30 16.16 -7.16
CA GLY A 73 13.73 16.44 -7.37
C GLY A 73 14.72 15.46 -6.72
N LYS A 74 14.26 14.45 -5.98
CA LYS A 74 15.14 13.39 -5.45
C LYS A 74 15.49 12.36 -6.53
N SER A 75 16.65 11.72 -6.38
CA SER A 75 17.08 10.64 -7.28
C SER A 75 16.20 9.40 -7.13
N GLU A 76 16.17 8.55 -8.15
CA GLU A 76 15.44 7.28 -8.10
C GLU A 76 15.92 6.40 -6.94
N ALA A 77 17.23 6.37 -6.68
CA ALA A 77 17.80 5.62 -5.55
C ALA A 77 17.22 6.09 -4.19
N THR A 78 17.09 7.40 -3.99
CA THR A 78 16.48 7.95 -2.77
C THR A 78 15.00 7.63 -2.68
N ARG A 79 14.26 7.72 -3.78
CA ARG A 79 12.83 7.35 -3.84
C ARG A 79 12.60 5.88 -3.51
N MET A 80 13.45 5.01 -4.03
CA MET A 80 13.39 3.56 -3.77
C MET A 80 13.78 3.20 -2.33
N ALA A 81 14.78 3.86 -1.76
CA ALA A 81 15.14 3.68 -0.35
C ALA A 81 13.98 4.11 0.58
N PHE A 82 13.33 5.24 0.26
CA PHE A 82 12.14 5.70 0.99
C PHE A 82 11.00 4.68 0.90
N LEU A 83 10.69 4.17 -0.29
CA LEU A 83 9.66 3.13 -0.49
C LEU A 83 9.91 1.90 0.38
N GLU A 84 11.15 1.39 0.39
CA GLU A 84 11.52 0.20 1.16
C GLU A 84 11.39 0.43 2.67
N GLU A 85 11.89 1.55 3.18
CA GLU A 85 11.77 1.93 4.59
C GLU A 85 10.31 2.13 4.99
N TRP A 86 9.55 2.84 4.17
CA TRP A 86 8.12 3.10 4.37
C TRP A 86 7.34 1.80 4.52
N MET A 87 7.46 0.87 3.58
CA MET A 87 6.77 -0.42 3.64
C MET A 87 7.22 -1.27 4.83
N ALA A 88 8.52 -1.26 5.16
CA ALA A 88 9.06 -2.05 6.27
C ALA A 88 8.55 -1.57 7.63
N LEU A 89 8.55 -0.25 7.88
CA LEU A 89 8.11 0.34 9.15
C LEU A 89 6.63 0.07 9.40
N HIS A 90 5.77 0.31 8.40
CA HIS A 90 4.34 0.09 8.54
C HIS A 90 4.00 -1.38 8.72
N TRP A 91 4.70 -2.28 8.01
CA TRP A 91 4.54 -3.72 8.22
C TRP A 91 4.95 -4.14 9.63
N MET A 92 6.07 -3.61 10.15
CA MET A 92 6.50 -3.88 11.52
C MET A 92 5.46 -3.42 12.56
N ASP A 93 4.89 -2.25 12.39
CA ASP A 93 3.88 -1.72 13.32
C ASP A 93 2.56 -2.46 13.22
N SER A 94 2.13 -2.76 12.00
CA SER A 94 0.96 -3.61 11.76
C SER A 94 1.14 -4.98 12.42
N LYS A 95 2.32 -5.60 12.28
CA LYS A 95 2.65 -6.91 12.88
C LYS A 95 2.79 -6.85 14.40
N ASN A 96 3.46 -5.85 14.93
CA ASN A 96 3.91 -5.86 16.33
C ASN A 96 2.98 -5.10 17.27
N ILE A 97 2.37 -4.02 16.78
CA ILE A 97 1.55 -3.10 17.58
C ILE A 97 0.07 -3.32 17.26
N LEU A 98 -0.32 -3.19 15.99
CA LEU A 98 -1.74 -3.18 15.62
C LEU A 98 -2.37 -4.57 15.68
N LYS A 99 -1.60 -5.61 15.33
CA LYS A 99 -2.09 -6.99 15.15
C LYS A 99 -3.24 -7.06 14.12
N LYS A 100 -3.19 -6.19 13.11
CA LYS A 100 -4.20 -6.07 12.06
C LYS A 100 -3.57 -6.19 10.68
N PRO A 101 -4.26 -6.72 9.67
CA PRO A 101 -3.77 -6.75 8.30
C PRO A 101 -3.33 -5.36 7.81
N LEU A 102 -2.31 -5.33 6.97
CA LEU A 102 -1.82 -4.14 6.26
C LEU A 102 -2.01 -4.33 4.76
N ILE A 103 -2.63 -3.34 4.13
CA ILE A 103 -2.81 -3.29 2.67
C ILE A 103 -2.05 -2.06 2.15
N LEU A 104 -1.20 -2.24 1.15
CA LEU A 104 -0.70 -1.11 0.35
C LEU A 104 -1.80 -0.71 -0.64
N GLU A 105 -2.71 0.14 -0.17
CA GLU A 105 -3.98 0.45 -0.84
C GLU A 105 -3.80 1.34 -2.07
N GLU A 106 -2.72 2.11 -2.15
CA GLU A 106 -2.38 2.86 -3.36
C GLU A 106 -0.86 2.92 -3.57
N PHE A 107 -0.44 2.68 -4.81
CA PHE A 107 0.93 2.91 -5.28
C PHE A 107 0.95 3.00 -6.79
N GLY A 108 1.86 3.80 -7.33
CA GLY A 108 2.02 3.94 -8.78
C GLY A 108 3.32 4.65 -9.14
N LYS A 109 3.73 4.50 -10.39
CA LYS A 109 4.84 5.26 -10.99
C LYS A 109 4.25 6.27 -11.95
N SER A 110 4.54 7.55 -11.76
CA SER A 110 3.98 8.60 -12.63
C SER A 110 4.72 8.60 -13.97
N ILE A 111 3.95 8.64 -15.05
CA ILE A 111 4.45 8.90 -16.41
C ILE A 111 4.67 10.40 -16.64
N ARG A 112 4.11 11.25 -15.76
CA ARG A 112 4.24 12.71 -15.77
C ARG A 112 5.37 13.12 -14.83
N GLY A 113 6.53 13.53 -15.37
CA GLY A 113 7.67 13.91 -14.54
C GLY A 113 8.91 14.42 -15.30
N GLN A 114 9.04 15.75 -15.34
CA GLN A 114 10.22 16.62 -15.56
C GLN A 114 11.44 16.04 -16.32
N ASN A 115 11.53 16.35 -17.61
CA ASN A 115 12.73 16.27 -18.47
C ASN A 115 13.36 14.89 -18.69
N GLN A 116 12.77 13.81 -18.21
CA GLN A 116 13.20 12.45 -18.54
C GLN A 116 12.19 11.80 -19.50
N THR A 117 12.70 11.16 -20.56
CA THR A 117 11.90 10.25 -21.38
C THR A 117 11.47 9.08 -20.51
N PHE A 118 10.25 9.16 -20.00
CA PHE A 118 9.63 8.08 -19.26
C PHE A 118 9.48 6.83 -20.12
N SER A 119 9.73 5.65 -19.54
CA SER A 119 9.53 4.38 -20.23
C SER A 119 8.63 3.44 -19.43
N VAL A 120 7.85 2.63 -20.15
CA VAL A 120 7.10 1.50 -19.57
C VAL A 120 8.02 0.59 -18.72
N ARG A 121 9.32 0.53 -19.06
CA ARG A 121 10.31 -0.25 -18.30
C ARG A 121 10.51 0.28 -16.88
N ASP A 122 10.44 1.59 -16.66
CA ASP A 122 10.59 2.19 -15.33
C ASP A 122 9.39 1.88 -14.45
N SER A 123 8.18 1.92 -15.02
CA SER A 123 6.96 1.45 -14.34
C SER A 123 7.03 -0.03 -14.00
N ASP A 124 7.43 -0.86 -14.97
CA ASP A 124 7.54 -2.30 -14.77
C ASP A 124 8.56 -2.64 -13.68
N ALA A 125 9.69 -1.92 -13.63
CA ALA A 125 10.70 -2.09 -12.58
C ALA A 125 10.15 -1.69 -11.19
N PHE A 126 9.47 -0.55 -11.10
CA PHE A 126 8.85 -0.08 -9.87
C PHE A 126 7.79 -1.06 -9.36
N LEU A 127 6.83 -1.44 -10.21
CA LEU A 127 5.76 -2.38 -9.86
C LEU A 127 6.33 -3.75 -9.47
N SER A 128 7.31 -4.26 -10.22
CA SER A 128 7.98 -5.53 -9.89
C SER A 128 8.63 -5.49 -8.51
N LYS A 129 9.24 -4.35 -8.15
CA LYS A 129 9.86 -4.17 -6.83
C LYS A 129 8.81 -4.13 -5.71
N VAL A 130 7.76 -3.33 -5.86
CA VAL A 130 6.67 -3.23 -4.88
C VAL A 130 6.04 -4.60 -4.64
N TYR A 131 5.68 -5.31 -5.71
CA TYR A 131 5.08 -6.65 -5.62
C TYR A 131 6.02 -7.69 -5.01
N SER A 132 7.32 -7.60 -5.29
CA SER A 132 8.32 -8.44 -4.64
C SER A 132 8.38 -8.21 -3.13
N ILE A 133 8.32 -6.95 -2.68
CA ILE A 133 8.28 -6.60 -1.24
C ILE A 133 7.00 -7.16 -0.62
N ILE A 134 5.82 -6.89 -1.20
CA ILE A 134 4.53 -7.39 -0.72
C ILE A 134 4.56 -8.92 -0.55
N TYR A 135 4.97 -9.64 -1.60
CA TYR A 135 5.04 -11.10 -1.57
C TYR A 135 6.00 -11.61 -0.49
N ASN A 136 7.18 -11.02 -0.37
CA ASN A 136 8.19 -11.44 0.61
C ASN A 136 7.73 -11.19 2.05
N LEU A 137 7.00 -10.11 2.31
CA LEU A 137 6.43 -9.81 3.62
C LEU A 137 5.23 -10.72 3.94
N ALA A 138 4.35 -10.95 2.96
CA ALA A 138 3.19 -11.85 3.11
C ALA A 138 3.63 -13.30 3.38
N ARG A 139 4.63 -13.80 2.65
CA ARG A 139 5.19 -15.15 2.83
C ARG A 139 5.77 -15.39 4.23
N LYS A 140 6.17 -14.34 4.95
CA LYS A 140 6.64 -14.45 6.35
C LYS A 140 5.52 -14.69 7.36
N GLY A 141 4.26 -14.85 6.92
CA GLY A 141 3.13 -15.24 7.77
C GLY A 141 2.68 -14.17 8.76
N ALA A 142 2.95 -12.90 8.46
CA ALA A 142 2.58 -11.78 9.30
C ALA A 142 1.33 -11.08 8.74
N THR A 143 1.29 -9.75 8.81
CA THR A 143 0.08 -8.95 8.55
C THR A 143 -0.01 -8.37 7.13
N MET A 144 1.02 -8.50 6.29
CA MET A 144 0.96 -7.98 4.91
C MET A 144 -0.07 -8.77 4.09
N ALA A 145 -1.16 -8.11 3.69
CA ALA A 145 -2.32 -8.75 3.06
C ALA A 145 -2.35 -8.56 1.53
N GLY A 146 -1.66 -7.55 0.99
CA GLY A 146 -1.61 -7.32 -0.45
C GLY A 146 -1.38 -5.85 -0.80
N GLY A 147 -1.68 -5.51 -2.05
CA GLY A 147 -1.71 -4.13 -2.49
C GLY A 147 -2.55 -3.93 -3.75
N LEU A 148 -2.98 -2.68 -3.96
CA LEU A 148 -3.83 -2.25 -5.06
C LEU A 148 -3.07 -1.16 -5.84
N VAL A 149 -2.82 -1.42 -7.13
CA VAL A 149 -2.09 -0.47 -7.98
C VAL A 149 -3.00 0.66 -8.42
N TRP A 150 -2.49 1.89 -8.34
CA TRP A 150 -3.13 3.08 -8.86
C TRP A 150 -2.56 3.43 -10.25
N GLN A 151 -3.34 3.46 -11.32
CA GLN A 151 -4.72 2.95 -11.43
C GLN A 151 -4.94 2.26 -12.77
N VAL A 152 -5.78 1.22 -12.78
CA VAL A 152 -6.15 0.53 -14.02
C VAL A 152 -7.24 1.32 -14.73
N MET A 153 -7.04 1.55 -16.03
CA MET A 153 -8.01 2.21 -16.91
C MET A 153 -8.42 1.29 -18.06
N ALA A 154 -9.64 1.50 -18.58
CA ALA A 154 -10.08 0.88 -19.82
C ALA A 154 -9.62 1.70 -21.04
N GLU A 155 -9.66 1.09 -22.23
CA GLU A 155 -9.43 1.80 -23.49
C GLU A 155 -10.49 2.90 -23.70
N GLY A 156 -10.10 4.04 -24.28
CA GLY A 156 -11.02 5.15 -24.54
C GLY A 156 -11.28 6.07 -23.35
N MET A 157 -10.53 5.92 -22.25
CA MET A 157 -10.66 6.73 -21.03
C MET A 157 -9.59 7.82 -20.91
N GLU A 158 -8.98 8.25 -22.01
CA GLU A 158 -7.84 9.18 -22.03
C GLU A 158 -8.10 10.50 -21.29
N SER A 159 -9.35 10.97 -21.26
CA SER A 159 -9.75 12.18 -20.53
C SER A 159 -9.61 12.08 -19.01
N TYR A 160 -9.50 10.86 -18.46
CA TYR A 160 -9.36 10.60 -17.03
C TYR A 160 -7.91 10.32 -16.61
N TYR A 161 -6.97 10.30 -17.55
CA TYR A 161 -5.58 10.00 -17.27
C TYR A 161 -4.98 11.06 -16.34
N ASP A 162 -4.47 10.61 -15.20
CA ASP A 162 -3.83 11.45 -14.19
C ASP A 162 -2.30 11.36 -14.25
N GLY A 163 -1.77 10.48 -15.10
CA GLY A 163 -0.35 10.18 -15.23
C GLY A 163 0.05 8.88 -14.57
N TYR A 164 -0.87 8.15 -13.94
CA TYR A 164 -0.63 6.84 -13.33
C TYR A 164 -1.45 5.72 -13.99
N GLU A 165 -2.18 6.04 -15.06
CA GLU A 165 -3.03 5.09 -15.76
C GLU A 165 -2.25 3.87 -16.28
N ILE A 166 -2.87 2.70 -16.12
CA ILE A 166 -2.42 1.44 -16.68
C ILE A 166 -3.55 0.87 -17.52
N VAL A 167 -3.47 1.03 -18.84
CA VAL A 167 -4.37 0.34 -19.77
C VAL A 167 -3.79 -1.04 -20.07
N LEU A 168 -4.35 -2.09 -19.46
CA LEU A 168 -3.75 -3.44 -19.46
C LEU A 168 -3.57 -4.04 -20.86
N SER A 169 -4.48 -3.75 -21.79
CA SER A 169 -4.40 -4.21 -23.19
C SER A 169 -3.26 -3.54 -23.96
N GLN A 170 -2.90 -2.31 -23.60
CA GLN A 170 -1.82 -1.53 -24.21
C GLN A 170 -0.46 -1.73 -23.52
N ASN A 171 -0.46 -2.29 -22.30
CA ASN A 171 0.73 -2.49 -21.47
C ASN A 171 0.93 -3.99 -21.13
N PRO A 172 1.24 -4.86 -22.11
CA PRO A 172 1.29 -6.31 -21.91
C PRO A 172 2.36 -6.77 -20.92
N SER A 173 3.49 -6.05 -20.81
CA SER A 173 4.54 -6.33 -19.83
C SER A 173 4.06 -6.05 -18.40
N THR A 174 3.43 -4.89 -18.17
CA THR A 174 2.81 -4.53 -16.89
C THR A 174 1.70 -5.50 -16.51
N ASN A 175 0.83 -5.86 -17.45
CA ASN A 175 -0.22 -6.86 -17.24
C ASN A 175 0.38 -8.22 -16.81
N THR A 176 1.49 -8.63 -17.41
CA THR A 176 2.20 -9.86 -17.03
C THR A 176 2.73 -9.79 -15.60
N ILE A 177 3.25 -8.64 -15.17
CA ILE A 177 3.75 -8.44 -13.80
C ILE A 177 2.61 -8.56 -12.78
N ILE A 178 1.48 -7.88 -13.02
CA ILE A 178 0.30 -7.93 -12.15
C ILE A 178 -0.25 -9.36 -12.08
N THR A 179 -0.43 -10.01 -13.22
CA THR A 179 -0.90 -11.41 -13.30
C THR A 179 0.00 -12.36 -12.50
N LYS A 180 1.34 -12.23 -12.65
CA LYS A 180 2.29 -13.06 -11.91
C LYS A 180 2.21 -12.82 -10.40
N GLN A 181 2.04 -11.58 -9.96
CA GLN A 181 1.86 -11.28 -8.54
C GLN A 181 0.57 -11.92 -8.00
N SER A 182 -0.55 -11.74 -8.69
CA SER A 182 -1.84 -12.30 -8.27
C SER A 182 -1.75 -13.82 -8.10
N ASN A 183 -1.13 -14.52 -9.06
CA ASN A 183 -0.92 -15.96 -8.99
C ASN A 183 -0.02 -16.36 -7.80
N LYS A 184 1.05 -15.60 -7.53
CA LYS A 184 1.94 -15.85 -6.39
C LYS A 184 1.21 -15.69 -5.06
N MET A 185 0.41 -14.63 -4.89
CA MET A 185 -0.34 -14.38 -3.67
C MET A 185 -1.43 -15.44 -3.45
N ALA A 186 -2.14 -15.85 -4.51
CA ALA A 186 -3.13 -16.93 -4.43
C ALA A 186 -2.48 -18.25 -3.98
N ALA A 187 -1.29 -18.59 -4.50
CA ALA A 187 -0.55 -19.77 -4.12
C ALA A 187 0.02 -19.73 -2.69
N LEU A 188 0.23 -18.55 -2.10
CA LEU A 188 0.57 -18.43 -0.68
C LEU A 188 -0.62 -18.76 0.22
N ASN A 189 -1.81 -18.32 -0.15
CA ASN A 189 -3.03 -18.55 0.64
C ASN A 189 -3.36 -20.05 0.76
N THR A 190 -3.23 -20.81 -0.35
CA THR A 190 -3.47 -22.25 -0.33
C THR A 190 -2.51 -22.99 0.61
N ARG A 191 -1.23 -22.60 0.66
CA ARG A 191 -0.24 -23.20 1.59
C ARG A 191 -0.55 -22.92 3.05
N THR A 192 -0.95 -21.70 3.39
CA THR A 192 -1.32 -21.34 4.78
C THR A 192 -2.56 -22.10 5.23
N GLN A 193 -3.57 -22.26 4.36
CA GLN A 193 -4.76 -23.06 4.67
C GLN A 193 -4.46 -24.55 4.86
N HIS A 194 -3.54 -25.13 4.09
CA HIS A 194 -3.10 -26.52 4.31
C HIS A 194 -2.38 -26.70 5.65
N HIS A 195 -1.52 -25.77 6.06
CA HIS A 195 -0.85 -25.83 7.38
C HIS A 195 -1.83 -25.70 8.55
N LEU A 196 -2.85 -24.83 8.45
CA LEU A 196 -3.89 -24.72 9.48
C LEU A 196 -4.77 -25.97 9.57
N ARG A 197 -5.00 -26.66 8.44
CA ARG A 197 -5.79 -27.91 8.42
C ARG A 197 -5.01 -29.14 8.87
N SER A 198 -3.69 -29.17 8.76
CA SER A 198 -2.85 -30.28 9.23
C SER A 198 -2.47 -30.21 10.71
N SER A 199 -2.93 -29.18 11.41
CA SER A 199 -2.63 -28.92 12.82
C SER A 199 -3.78 -29.33 13.76
N TYR A 200 -4.77 -30.06 13.23
CA TYR A 200 -5.90 -30.66 13.96
C TYR A 200 -5.94 -32.16 13.68
#